data_AF-A0A7J9VMS9-F1
#
_entry.id   AF-A0A7J9VMS9-F1
#
_cell.length_a   1.000
_cell.length_b   1.000
_cell.length_c   1.000
_cell.angle_alpha   90.00
_cell.angle_beta   90.00
_cell.angle_gamma   90.00
#
_symmetry.space_group_name_H-M   'P 1'
#
loop_
_entity.id
_entity.type
_entity.pdbx_description
1 polymer ?
#
loop_
_entity_poly.entity_id
_entity_poly.type
_entity_poly.pdbx_seq_one_letter_code
_entity_poly.pdbx_strand_id
1 'polypeptide(L)'
;MANGRMVPRPTCPVPTPGGAHRSGPFGVTRQPTGHVPHPMECQHIGLGGERTMKAWLGTAAGSVFFVGLMATPSLAAGYTHIDGTAGDDRIVGTAGRDWVDARGGDDTVKGRDGRDILEGRRGDDILRGGKAGDSLYGNRGADILYGGRGHDILSSGYGGDVLRGGRGADRFAPGGGADVAFGGPGADTFFIQKDGKSDLIKCGAGVDTVEIPTAHGEPLSEDDFDPNDDFVDCENFVAAE
;
A
#
# COMPACT_ATOMS: atom_id res chain seq x y z
N MET A 1 -24.40 45.14 -21.12
CA MET A 1 -24.19 44.93 -19.67
C MET A 1 -24.96 43.67 -19.29
N ALA A 2 -24.29 42.53 -19.19
CA ALA A 2 -24.92 41.25 -18.82
C ALA A 2 -24.75 41.06 -17.31
N ASN A 3 -25.86 41.12 -16.57
CA ASN A 3 -25.89 40.85 -15.13
C ASN A 3 -25.75 39.34 -14.90
N GLY A 4 -24.52 38.86 -14.78
CA GLY A 4 -24.20 37.49 -14.37
C GLY A 4 -24.62 37.26 -12.92
N ARG A 5 -25.76 36.62 -12.71
CA ARG A 5 -26.25 36.20 -11.39
C ARG A 5 -25.35 35.05 -10.90
N MET A 6 -24.44 35.33 -9.96
CA MET A 6 -23.67 34.27 -9.28
C MET A 6 -24.65 33.29 -8.64
N VAL A 7 -24.58 32.03 -9.07
CA VAL A 7 -25.20 30.92 -8.35
C VAL A 7 -24.35 30.70 -7.10
N PRO A 8 -24.91 30.72 -5.88
CA PRO A 8 -24.14 30.46 -4.68
C PRO A 8 -23.49 29.08 -4.78
N ARG A 9 -22.20 28.99 -4.43
CA ARG A 9 -21.52 27.70 -4.30
C ARG A 9 -22.28 26.86 -3.26
N PRO A 10 -22.55 25.58 -3.51
CA PRO A 10 -23.21 24.73 -2.52
C PRO A 10 -22.31 24.64 -1.27
N THR A 11 -22.83 25.11 -0.14
CA THR A 11 -22.18 25.00 1.18
C THR A 11 -22.95 23.97 2.00
N CYS A 12 -22.28 22.94 2.52
CA CYS A 12 -22.93 21.98 3.41
C CYS A 12 -23.31 22.68 4.75
N PRO A 13 -24.52 22.45 5.29
CA PRO A 13 -24.96 23.05 6.54
C PRO A 13 -24.16 22.49 7.73
N VAL A 14 -23.79 23.37 8.66
CA VAL A 14 -23.05 23.02 9.89
C VAL A 14 -23.95 22.16 10.79
N PRO A 15 -23.48 21.01 11.32
CA PRO A 15 -24.30 20.14 12.16
C PRO A 15 -24.50 20.76 13.54
N THR A 16 -25.71 20.63 14.09
CA THR A 16 -26.00 20.94 15.51
C THR A 16 -25.50 19.81 16.41
N PRO A 17 -24.86 20.10 17.56
CA PRO A 17 -24.41 19.05 18.48
C PRO A 17 -25.59 18.22 19.02
N GLY A 18 -25.57 16.90 18.83
CA GLY A 18 -26.49 15.96 19.49
C GLY A 18 -27.68 15.42 18.66
N GLY A 19 -27.76 15.69 17.35
CA GLY A 19 -28.81 15.13 16.48
C GLY A 19 -28.42 13.84 15.76
N ALA A 20 -29.29 12.83 15.78
CA ALA A 20 -29.10 11.58 15.03
C ALA A 20 -29.10 11.81 13.51
N HIS A 21 -28.19 11.15 12.80
CA HIS A 21 -28.02 11.25 11.35
C HIS A 21 -29.20 10.59 10.62
N ARG A 22 -29.98 11.39 9.86
CA ARG A 22 -30.89 10.87 8.82
C ARG A 22 -30.32 11.23 7.45
N SER A 23 -30.01 10.22 6.65
CA SER A 23 -29.82 10.34 5.21
C SER A 23 -31.18 10.59 4.53
N GLY A 24 -31.24 11.54 3.62
CA GLY A 24 -32.44 11.86 2.84
C GLY A 24 -32.09 12.62 1.55
N PRO A 25 -32.83 12.42 0.45
CA PRO A 25 -32.49 13.00 -0.85
C PRO A 25 -32.78 14.51 -0.90
N PHE A 26 -31.86 15.28 -1.48
CA PHE A 26 -32.03 16.70 -1.76
C PHE A 26 -32.71 16.93 -3.11
N GLY A 27 -33.70 17.84 -3.13
CA GLY A 27 -34.45 18.21 -4.33
C GLY A 27 -33.58 19.00 -5.33
N VAL A 28 -33.52 18.49 -6.57
CA VAL A 28 -32.85 19.16 -7.70
C VAL A 28 -33.82 20.16 -8.34
N THR A 29 -33.45 21.45 -8.37
CA THR A 29 -34.07 22.39 -9.32
C THR A 29 -33.31 22.31 -10.66
N ARG A 30 -34.06 22.09 -11.75
CA ARG A 30 -33.54 21.82 -13.10
C ARG A 30 -32.62 22.94 -13.61
N GLN A 31 -31.43 22.58 -14.11
CA GLN A 31 -30.64 23.41 -15.03
C GLN A 31 -31.00 23.05 -16.49
N PRO A 32 -31.07 24.00 -17.45
CA PRO A 32 -31.75 23.79 -18.74
C PRO A 32 -30.95 23.04 -19.81
N THR A 33 -29.79 22.46 -19.51
CA THR A 33 -28.90 21.89 -20.53
C THR A 33 -28.50 20.47 -20.19
N GLY A 34 -29.27 19.50 -20.70
CA GLY A 34 -28.83 18.17 -21.21
C GLY A 34 -27.91 17.24 -20.41
N HIS A 35 -27.45 17.58 -19.21
CA HIS A 35 -26.65 16.70 -18.35
C HIS A 35 -27.44 16.31 -17.13
N VAL A 36 -27.53 15.00 -16.90
CA VAL A 36 -28.17 14.39 -15.73
C VAL A 36 -27.32 14.76 -14.51
N PRO A 37 -27.84 15.54 -13.54
CA PRO A 37 -27.11 15.81 -12.31
C PRO A 37 -27.07 14.55 -11.45
N HIS A 38 -25.87 14.02 -11.19
CA HIS A 38 -25.66 12.93 -10.24
C HIS A 38 -25.81 13.46 -8.80
N PRO A 39 -26.44 12.71 -7.89
CA PRO A 39 -26.57 13.12 -6.49
C PRO A 39 -25.21 13.11 -5.80
N MET A 40 -24.78 14.25 -5.25
CA MET A 40 -23.67 14.31 -4.30
C MET A 40 -24.24 14.19 -2.89
N GLU A 41 -23.88 13.13 -2.15
CA GLU A 41 -24.17 13.02 -0.71
C GLU A 41 -23.01 13.59 0.11
N CYS A 42 -23.29 14.59 0.96
CA CYS A 42 -22.37 15.09 1.99
C CYS A 42 -22.56 14.19 3.23
N GLN A 43 -21.67 13.22 3.49
CA GLN A 43 -21.69 12.44 4.74
C GLN A 43 -20.75 13.07 5.78
N HIS A 44 -21.32 13.57 6.89
CA HIS A 44 -20.56 13.95 8.08
C HIS A 44 -20.24 12.71 8.93
N ILE A 45 -18.96 12.47 9.22
CA ILE A 45 -18.50 11.34 10.05
C ILE A 45 -18.60 11.75 11.52
N GLY A 46 -19.45 11.05 12.28
CA GLY A 46 -19.58 11.18 13.73
C GLY A 46 -18.42 10.47 14.45
N LEU A 47 -17.76 11.18 15.35
CA LEU A 47 -16.66 10.65 16.18
C LEU A 47 -17.23 9.87 17.37
N GLY A 48 -17.33 8.55 17.23
CA GLY A 48 -17.56 7.63 18.33
C GLY A 48 -16.50 6.54 18.33
N GLY A 49 -15.48 6.67 19.18
CA GLY A 49 -14.56 5.59 19.59
C GLY A 49 -13.56 5.04 18.56
N GLU A 50 -13.92 4.95 17.28
CA GLU A 50 -13.08 4.46 16.20
C GLU A 50 -12.67 5.63 15.30
N ARG A 51 -11.36 5.93 15.24
CA ARG A 51 -10.82 7.00 14.39
C ARG A 51 -10.51 6.46 12.98
N THR A 52 -11.49 5.84 12.33
CA THR A 52 -11.36 5.42 10.93
C THR A 52 -11.79 6.60 10.04
N MET A 53 -10.87 7.19 9.28
CA MET A 53 -11.24 8.16 8.25
C MET A 53 -11.69 7.40 6.99
N LYS A 54 -12.98 7.09 6.89
CA LYS A 54 -13.61 6.71 5.61
C LYS A 54 -13.91 7.97 4.80
N ALA A 55 -12.88 8.66 4.32
CA ALA A 55 -13.08 9.74 3.35
C ALA A 55 -13.17 9.13 1.94
N TRP A 56 -14.39 8.94 1.46
CA TRP A 56 -14.70 8.43 0.14
C TRP A 56 -15.01 9.60 -0.80
N LEU A 57 -14.09 9.93 -1.70
CA LEU A 57 -14.34 10.79 -2.86
C LEU A 57 -14.23 9.92 -4.12
N GLY A 58 -15.25 9.08 -4.33
CA GLY A 58 -15.37 8.29 -5.55
C GLY A 58 -15.69 9.20 -6.74
N THR A 59 -14.88 9.15 -7.78
CA THR A 59 -15.32 9.55 -9.12
C THR A 59 -15.73 8.30 -9.92
N ALA A 60 -16.58 8.49 -10.92
CA ALA A 60 -17.45 7.48 -11.54
C ALA A 60 -16.76 6.30 -12.27
N ALA A 61 -15.47 6.03 -12.01
CA ALA A 61 -14.70 4.96 -12.64
C ALA A 61 -14.08 3.97 -11.63
N GLY A 62 -14.46 4.01 -10.34
CA GLY A 62 -13.98 3.03 -9.36
C GLY A 62 -12.56 3.28 -8.84
N SER A 63 -12.05 4.51 -8.96
CA SER A 63 -10.76 4.94 -8.40
C SER A 63 -10.97 5.96 -7.28
N VAL A 64 -10.30 5.76 -6.14
CA VAL A 64 -10.22 6.70 -5.01
C VAL A 64 -9.00 7.60 -5.15
N PHE A 65 -9.26 8.90 -5.07
CA PHE A 65 -8.23 9.92 -4.96
C PHE A 65 -8.33 10.62 -3.58
N PHE A 66 -7.34 10.36 -2.72
CA PHE A 66 -6.94 11.07 -1.49
C PHE A 66 -7.70 10.91 -0.15
N VAL A 67 -6.91 10.60 0.90
CA VAL A 67 -7.06 11.15 2.28
C VAL A 67 -5.73 11.75 2.76
N GLY A 68 -5.26 12.80 2.09
CA GLY A 68 -4.20 13.66 2.62
C GLY A 68 -4.79 14.86 3.35
N LEU A 69 -5.28 14.69 4.58
CA LEU A 69 -5.66 15.84 5.40
C LEU A 69 -4.37 16.61 5.75
N MET A 70 -4.20 17.83 5.23
CA MET A 70 -3.22 18.77 5.77
C MET A 70 -3.53 18.92 7.27
N ALA A 71 -2.69 18.30 8.08
CA ALA A 71 -2.96 17.95 9.46
C ALA A 71 -3.47 19.13 10.30
N THR A 72 -4.60 18.91 10.99
CA THR A 72 -4.64 19.33 12.39
C THR A 72 -3.75 18.34 13.18
N PRO A 73 -2.91 18.82 14.11
CA PRO A 73 -1.87 18.01 14.74
C PRO A 73 -2.40 16.80 15.56
N SER A 74 -3.71 16.71 15.81
CA SER A 74 -4.31 15.63 16.60
C SER A 74 -4.70 14.36 15.82
N LEU A 75 -4.57 14.37 14.49
CA LEU A 75 -4.75 13.18 13.63
C LEU A 75 -3.42 12.63 13.10
N ALA A 76 -2.34 13.41 13.15
CA ALA A 76 -1.06 13.12 12.49
C ALA A 76 -0.12 12.16 13.23
N ALA A 77 -0.50 11.65 14.41
CA ALA A 77 0.35 10.77 15.23
C ALA A 77 -0.40 9.51 15.70
N GLY A 78 -1.63 9.30 15.23
CA GLY A 78 -2.46 8.16 15.62
C GLY A 78 -2.25 6.93 14.75
N TYR A 79 -2.96 5.86 15.11
CA TYR A 79 -3.19 4.72 14.23
C TYR A 79 -4.31 5.07 13.24
N THR A 80 -4.07 4.99 11.94
CA THR A 80 -5.09 5.22 10.90
C THR A 80 -5.37 3.92 10.15
N HIS A 81 -6.63 3.64 9.84
CA HIS A 81 -7.02 2.57 8.92
C HIS A 81 -7.56 3.20 7.63
N ILE A 82 -7.03 2.77 6.47
CA ILE A 82 -7.41 3.24 5.14
C ILE A 82 -7.75 2.03 4.27
N ASP A 83 -8.95 2.03 3.68
CA ASP A 83 -9.38 1.02 2.72
C ASP A 83 -9.50 1.64 1.32
N GLY A 84 -8.95 0.98 0.32
CA GLY A 84 -9.17 1.23 -1.11
C GLY A 84 -10.49 0.65 -1.62
N THR A 85 -10.55 0.46 -2.93
CA THR A 85 -11.69 -0.04 -3.70
C THR A 85 -11.26 -1.21 -4.58
N ALA A 86 -12.12 -1.65 -5.50
CA ALA A 86 -11.80 -2.80 -6.37
C ALA A 86 -11.18 -2.37 -7.71
N GLY A 87 -10.80 -1.10 -7.83
CA GLY A 87 -10.09 -0.56 -9.00
C GLY A 87 -8.94 0.32 -8.54
N ASP A 88 -8.16 0.77 -9.52
CA ASP A 88 -6.86 1.42 -9.30
C ASP A 88 -6.95 2.67 -8.41
N ASP A 89 -6.25 2.63 -7.28
CA ASP A 89 -6.27 3.63 -6.25
C ASP A 89 -4.93 4.34 -6.07
N ARG A 90 -5.00 5.59 -5.64
CA ARG A 90 -3.82 6.35 -5.20
C ARG A 90 -3.95 6.75 -3.74
N ILE A 91 -3.29 5.99 -2.89
CA ILE A 91 -3.40 6.09 -1.43
C ILE A 91 -2.12 6.72 -0.85
N VAL A 92 -2.32 7.68 0.06
CA VAL A 92 -1.24 8.31 0.81
C VAL A 92 -1.65 8.31 2.28
N GLY A 93 -0.84 7.67 3.12
CA GLY A 93 -0.94 7.66 4.57
C GLY A 93 -0.61 9.01 5.20
N THR A 94 -0.47 8.98 6.52
CA THR A 94 -0.28 10.12 7.39
C THR A 94 1.19 10.26 7.80
N ALA A 95 1.48 10.75 9.00
CA ALA A 95 2.83 10.70 9.58
C ALA A 95 2.84 9.82 10.85
N GLY A 96 1.69 9.22 11.17
CA GLY A 96 1.53 8.24 12.23
C GLY A 96 1.57 6.84 11.64
N ARG A 97 1.25 5.85 12.46
CA ARG A 97 1.17 4.47 11.99
C ARG A 97 -0.12 4.27 11.20
N ASP A 98 -0.02 3.78 9.99
CA ASP A 98 -1.18 3.49 9.15
C ASP A 98 -1.33 1.98 8.88
N TRP A 99 -2.57 1.54 8.70
CA TRP A 99 -2.92 0.28 8.07
C TRP A 99 -3.68 0.61 6.80
N VAL A 100 -3.13 0.21 5.65
CA VAL A 100 -3.71 0.42 4.33
C VAL A 100 -4.02 -0.94 3.70
N ASP A 101 -5.27 -1.15 3.29
CA ASP A 101 -5.68 -2.26 2.43
C ASP A 101 -6.21 -1.70 1.10
N ALA A 102 -5.41 -1.80 0.05
CA ALA A 102 -5.71 -1.23 -1.27
C ALA A 102 -6.77 -2.06 -2.05
N ARG A 103 -6.95 -3.33 -1.64
CA ARG A 103 -7.96 -4.29 -2.10
C ARG A 103 -7.77 -4.85 -3.50
N GLY A 104 -7.91 -4.06 -4.56
CA GLY A 104 -7.65 -4.61 -5.87
C GLY A 104 -7.76 -3.59 -6.98
N GLY A 105 -7.17 -3.93 -8.12
CA GLY A 105 -6.76 -2.93 -9.09
C GLY A 105 -5.25 -2.72 -8.97
N ASP A 106 -4.69 -1.91 -9.85
CA ASP A 106 -3.25 -1.62 -9.85
C ASP A 106 -3.00 -0.36 -9.00
N ASP A 107 -2.64 -0.56 -7.74
CA ASP A 107 -2.67 0.50 -6.74
C ASP A 107 -1.32 1.20 -6.53
N THR A 108 -1.34 2.45 -6.10
CA THR A 108 -0.15 3.16 -5.62
C THR A 108 -0.34 3.63 -4.19
N VAL A 109 0.42 3.04 -3.26
CA VAL A 109 0.31 3.29 -1.82
C VAL A 109 1.60 3.89 -1.26
N LYS A 110 1.46 4.91 -0.39
CA LYS A 110 2.59 5.51 0.34
C LYS A 110 2.28 5.68 1.82
N GLY A 111 3.01 4.98 2.71
CA GLY A 111 2.88 5.08 4.18
C GLY A 111 3.39 6.42 4.74
N ARG A 112 4.61 6.82 4.33
CA ARG A 112 5.36 8.04 4.70
C ARG A 112 6.22 7.86 5.95
N ASP A 113 5.83 8.45 7.07
CA ASP A 113 6.55 8.34 8.35
C ASP A 113 5.61 7.54 9.24
N GLY A 114 6.11 6.59 10.03
CA GLY A 114 5.23 5.74 10.81
C GLY A 114 5.72 4.30 10.74
N ARG A 115 5.11 3.40 11.49
CA ARG A 115 5.37 1.96 11.30
C ARG A 115 4.16 1.37 10.62
N ASP A 116 4.16 1.41 9.30
CA ASP A 116 2.97 1.22 8.50
C ASP A 116 2.77 -0.25 8.11
N ILE A 117 1.52 -0.63 7.85
CA ILE A 117 1.14 -1.90 7.25
C ILE A 117 0.46 -1.58 5.93
N LEU A 118 1.06 -1.95 4.81
CA LEU A 118 0.55 -1.68 3.47
C LEU A 118 0.25 -3.01 2.76
N GLU A 119 -1.00 -3.21 2.34
CA GLU A 119 -1.46 -4.40 1.63
C GLU A 119 -2.00 -3.98 0.25
N GLY A 120 -1.36 -4.47 -0.83
CA GLY A 120 -1.77 -4.24 -2.22
C GLY A 120 -2.95 -5.13 -2.66
N ARG A 121 -2.85 -6.42 -2.34
CA ARG A 121 -3.84 -7.50 -2.56
C ARG A 121 -3.83 -8.05 -3.99
N ARG A 122 -4.62 -7.49 -4.90
CA ARG A 122 -4.77 -8.06 -6.24
C ARG A 122 -4.58 -6.97 -7.27
N GLY A 123 -3.59 -7.18 -8.13
CA GLY A 123 -3.23 -6.24 -9.19
C GLY A 123 -1.74 -6.00 -9.12
N ASP A 124 -1.24 -5.19 -10.05
CA ASP A 124 0.19 -4.88 -10.10
C ASP A 124 0.41 -3.60 -9.27
N ASP A 125 0.81 -3.76 -8.01
CA ASP A 125 0.80 -2.70 -7.01
C ASP A 125 2.16 -2.02 -6.81
N ILE A 126 2.15 -0.74 -6.43
CA ILE A 126 3.34 0.00 -6.01
C ILE A 126 3.20 0.43 -4.55
N LEU A 127 3.94 -0.24 -3.66
CA LEU A 127 3.90 0.02 -2.22
C LEU A 127 5.18 0.72 -1.74
N ARG A 128 5.05 1.79 -0.97
CA ARG A 128 6.17 2.55 -0.40
C ARG A 128 5.96 2.77 1.10
N GLY A 129 6.76 2.11 1.95
CA GLY A 129 6.73 2.27 3.40
C GLY A 129 7.14 3.68 3.81
N GLY A 130 8.44 3.98 3.69
CA GLY A 130 8.97 5.31 3.86
C GLY A 130 10.02 5.38 4.97
N LYS A 131 9.64 5.84 6.17
CA LYS A 131 10.54 5.92 7.33
C LYS A 131 9.98 5.10 8.48
N ALA A 132 10.92 4.52 9.25
CA ALA A 132 10.70 3.55 10.32
C ALA A 132 10.35 2.17 9.76
N GLY A 133 10.23 1.17 10.64
CA GLY A 133 10.07 -0.22 10.21
C GLY A 133 8.63 -0.48 9.76
N ASP A 134 8.47 -0.72 8.46
CA ASP A 134 7.20 -0.92 7.78
C ASP A 134 6.98 -2.39 7.42
N SER A 135 5.74 -2.78 7.15
CA SER A 135 5.37 -4.11 6.64
C SER A 135 4.57 -3.97 5.36
N LEU A 136 5.13 -4.45 4.26
CA LEU A 136 4.61 -4.31 2.90
C LEU A 136 4.24 -5.70 2.36
N TYR A 137 3.00 -5.82 1.88
CA TYR A 137 2.44 -7.06 1.36
C TYR A 137 1.85 -6.82 -0.04
N GLY A 138 2.53 -7.28 -1.09
CA GLY A 138 2.03 -7.21 -2.48
C GLY A 138 0.81 -8.12 -2.69
N ASN A 139 1.00 -9.39 -2.35
CA ASN A 139 0.09 -10.53 -2.51
C ASN A 139 0.00 -11.10 -3.93
N ARG A 140 -0.83 -10.60 -4.84
CA ARG A 140 -1.02 -11.23 -6.16
C ARG A 140 -0.94 -10.18 -7.26
N GLY A 141 0.02 -10.37 -8.15
CA GLY A 141 0.29 -9.50 -9.28
C GLY A 141 1.79 -9.25 -9.36
N ALA A 142 2.24 -8.51 -10.36
CA ALA A 142 3.63 -8.10 -10.46
C ALA A 142 3.83 -6.80 -9.67
N ASP A 143 4.28 -6.93 -8.43
CA ASP A 143 4.31 -5.86 -7.45
C ASP A 143 5.68 -5.18 -7.33
N ILE A 144 5.68 -3.92 -6.92
CA ILE A 144 6.90 -3.15 -6.61
C ILE A 144 6.86 -2.63 -5.18
N LEU A 145 7.70 -3.20 -4.31
CA LEU A 145 7.77 -2.88 -2.89
C LEU A 145 9.05 -2.08 -2.56
N TYR A 146 8.88 -0.93 -1.90
CA TYR A 146 9.97 -0.11 -1.38
C TYR A 146 9.82 0.06 0.14
N GLY A 147 10.71 -0.55 0.93
CA GLY A 147 10.76 -0.38 2.40
C GLY A 147 11.13 1.05 2.79
N GLY A 148 12.32 1.49 2.38
CA GLY A 148 12.80 2.85 2.56
C GLY A 148 13.88 2.95 3.63
N ARG A 149 13.57 3.55 4.77
CA ARG A 149 14.47 3.61 5.93
C ARG A 149 13.79 2.91 7.07
N GLY A 150 14.40 1.90 7.67
CA GLY A 150 13.73 1.20 8.73
C GLY A 150 14.30 -0.17 8.94
N HIS A 151 13.55 -1.00 9.66
CA HIS A 151 13.74 -2.43 9.60
C HIS A 151 12.45 -2.95 9.02
N ASP A 152 12.45 -3.16 7.70
CA ASP A 152 11.24 -3.36 6.93
C ASP A 152 11.00 -4.85 6.69
N ILE A 153 9.73 -5.21 6.53
CA ILE A 153 9.29 -6.54 6.11
C ILE A 153 8.64 -6.38 4.75
N LEU A 154 9.21 -6.99 3.71
CA LEU A 154 8.70 -6.96 2.35
C LEU A 154 8.32 -8.38 1.94
N SER A 155 7.03 -8.59 1.67
CA SER A 155 6.50 -9.86 1.17
C SER A 155 5.68 -9.58 -0.08
N SER A 156 6.16 -9.98 -1.26
CA SER A 156 5.50 -9.61 -2.51
C SER A 156 4.49 -10.65 -2.97
N GLY A 157 4.70 -11.94 -2.72
CA GLY A 157 3.64 -12.95 -2.81
C GLY A 157 3.71 -13.75 -4.10
N TYR A 158 2.76 -13.60 -5.02
CA TYR A 158 2.74 -14.31 -6.29
C TYR A 158 2.80 -13.34 -7.46
N GLY A 159 3.79 -13.50 -8.33
CA GLY A 159 4.00 -12.67 -9.51
C GLY A 159 5.49 -12.42 -9.72
N GLY A 160 5.86 -11.74 -10.80
CA GLY A 160 7.25 -11.35 -10.99
C GLY A 160 7.48 -10.00 -10.33
N ASP A 161 8.03 -10.01 -9.12
CA ASP A 161 8.02 -8.87 -8.22
C ASP A 161 9.38 -8.14 -8.15
N VAL A 162 9.35 -6.89 -7.68
CA VAL A 162 10.55 -6.09 -7.42
C VAL A 162 10.54 -5.56 -5.99
N LEU A 163 11.48 -6.03 -5.17
CA LEU A 163 11.60 -5.65 -3.77
C LEU A 163 12.86 -4.81 -3.54
N ARG A 164 12.73 -3.72 -2.78
CA ARG A 164 13.85 -2.88 -2.35
C ARG A 164 13.72 -2.51 -0.88
N GLY A 165 14.58 -3.05 -0.04
CA GLY A 165 14.57 -2.81 1.41
C GLY A 165 15.00 -1.38 1.72
N GLY A 166 16.20 -1.01 1.27
CA GLY A 166 16.71 0.35 1.44
C GLY A 166 17.72 0.38 2.58
N ARG A 167 17.50 1.22 3.60
CA ARG A 167 18.44 1.35 4.72
C ARG A 167 17.90 0.65 5.95
N GLY A 168 18.77 -0.15 6.56
CA GLY A 168 18.55 -0.85 7.81
C GLY A 168 18.47 -2.36 7.56
N ALA A 169 18.29 -3.14 8.61
CA ALA A 169 18.18 -4.60 8.49
C ALA A 169 16.76 -4.98 8.08
N ASP A 170 16.61 -5.40 6.84
CA ASP A 170 15.32 -5.69 6.21
C ASP A 170 15.09 -7.20 6.06
N ARG A 171 13.82 -7.60 5.95
CA ARG A 171 13.41 -8.99 5.73
C ARG A 171 12.61 -9.11 4.45
N PHE A 172 13.03 -10.01 3.58
CA PHE A 172 12.44 -10.20 2.26
C PHE A 172 11.82 -11.59 2.16
N ALA A 173 10.60 -11.65 1.66
CA ALA A 173 9.94 -12.86 1.21
C ALA A 173 9.37 -12.59 -0.20
N PRO A 174 10.18 -12.73 -1.25
CA PRO A 174 9.74 -12.49 -2.63
C PRO A 174 8.51 -13.34 -2.98
N GLY A 175 8.56 -14.62 -2.63
CA GLY A 175 7.39 -15.49 -2.73
C GLY A 175 7.55 -16.40 -3.92
N GLY A 176 6.54 -16.45 -4.80
CA GLY A 176 6.58 -17.26 -6.00
C GLY A 176 6.44 -16.42 -7.27
N GLY A 177 7.22 -16.76 -8.28
CA GLY A 177 7.44 -15.97 -9.47
C GLY A 177 8.93 -15.69 -9.65
N ALA A 178 9.27 -15.04 -10.77
CA ALA A 178 10.66 -14.67 -11.04
C ALA A 178 10.88 -13.26 -10.48
N ASP A 179 11.53 -13.16 -9.33
CA ASP A 179 11.59 -11.95 -8.53
C ASP A 179 12.95 -11.25 -8.60
N VAL A 180 12.95 -9.96 -8.28
CA VAL A 180 14.17 -9.16 -8.14
C VAL A 180 14.20 -8.46 -6.79
N ALA A 181 15.10 -8.89 -5.91
CA ALA A 181 15.25 -8.32 -4.58
C ALA A 181 16.57 -7.57 -4.41
N PHE A 182 16.51 -6.35 -3.85
CA PHE A 182 17.67 -5.56 -3.48
C PHE A 182 17.61 -5.21 -1.99
N GLY A 183 18.56 -5.72 -1.20
CA GLY A 183 18.69 -5.42 0.24
C GLY A 183 19.02 -3.96 0.47
N GLY A 184 20.25 -3.59 0.13
CA GLY A 184 20.77 -2.23 0.30
C GLY A 184 21.77 -2.20 1.45
N PRO A 185 21.96 -1.04 2.12
CA PRO A 185 22.78 -0.99 3.33
C PRO A 185 22.00 -1.56 4.53
N GLY A 186 22.49 -2.62 5.14
CA GLY A 186 21.71 -3.37 6.12
C GLY A 186 22.37 -4.67 6.53
N ALA A 187 21.84 -5.36 7.52
CA ALA A 187 22.12 -6.78 7.68
C ALA A 187 20.81 -7.47 7.33
N ASP A 188 20.66 -7.84 6.07
CA ASP A 188 19.38 -8.21 5.50
C ASP A 188 19.15 -9.72 5.58
N THR A 189 17.88 -10.14 5.56
CA THR A 189 17.51 -11.55 5.56
C THR A 189 16.54 -11.84 4.41
N PHE A 190 16.90 -12.76 3.53
CA PHE A 190 16.10 -13.19 2.39
C PHE A 190 15.56 -14.59 2.62
N PHE A 191 14.23 -14.72 2.67
CA PHE A 191 13.51 -15.99 2.79
C PHE A 191 13.01 -16.41 1.41
N ILE A 192 13.76 -17.29 0.77
CA ILE A 192 13.46 -17.70 -0.62
C ILE A 192 12.61 -18.97 -0.59
N GLN A 193 11.50 -18.94 -1.32
CA GLN A 193 10.62 -20.11 -1.44
C GLN A 193 11.08 -20.98 -2.61
N LYS A 194 10.81 -22.28 -2.54
CA LYS A 194 11.03 -23.19 -3.66
C LYS A 194 9.79 -23.19 -4.54
N ASP A 195 9.88 -22.57 -5.71
CA ASP A 195 8.77 -22.48 -6.65
C ASP A 195 9.15 -22.83 -8.10
N GLY A 196 10.44 -23.10 -8.35
CA GLY A 196 10.99 -23.41 -9.68
C GLY A 196 11.04 -22.20 -10.61
N LYS A 197 11.21 -21.00 -10.06
CA LYS A 197 11.40 -19.75 -10.80
C LYS A 197 12.74 -19.11 -10.46
N SER A 198 13.24 -18.36 -11.44
CA SER A 198 14.55 -17.73 -11.39
C SER A 198 14.49 -16.40 -10.67
N ASP A 199 15.18 -16.29 -9.54
CA ASP A 199 15.27 -15.08 -8.73
C ASP A 199 16.61 -14.36 -8.89
N LEU A 200 16.56 -13.02 -8.86
CA LEU A 200 17.72 -12.14 -8.83
C LEU A 200 17.81 -11.42 -7.48
N ILE A 201 18.77 -11.83 -6.64
CA ILE A 201 18.97 -11.25 -5.31
C ILE A 201 20.29 -10.50 -5.26
N LYS A 202 20.23 -9.24 -4.86
CA LYS A 202 21.39 -8.42 -4.55
C LYS A 202 21.32 -7.99 -3.10
N CYS A 203 22.11 -8.62 -2.24
CA CYS A 203 22.06 -8.32 -0.81
C CYS A 203 22.51 -6.88 -0.52
N GLY A 204 23.57 -6.41 -1.19
CA GLY A 204 24.11 -5.08 -0.95
C GLY A 204 25.17 -5.09 0.14
N ALA A 205 25.15 -4.07 1.01
CA ALA A 205 26.24 -3.81 1.95
C ALA A 205 25.86 -4.22 3.37
N GLY A 206 26.64 -5.13 3.93
CA GLY A 206 26.56 -5.56 5.32
C GLY A 206 26.85 -7.06 5.42
N VAL A 207 26.32 -7.69 6.47
CA VAL A 207 26.37 -9.14 6.62
C VAL A 207 24.95 -9.64 6.47
N ASP A 208 24.71 -10.33 5.37
CA ASP A 208 23.38 -10.71 4.92
C ASP A 208 23.19 -12.22 5.01
N THR A 209 21.95 -12.61 5.29
CA THR A 209 21.55 -14.01 5.41
C THR A 209 20.55 -14.33 4.29
N VAL A 210 20.76 -15.46 3.62
CA VAL A 210 19.74 -16.05 2.74
C VAL A 210 19.34 -17.38 3.35
N GLU A 211 18.07 -17.50 3.67
CA GLU A 211 17.44 -18.69 4.23
C GLU A 211 16.65 -19.38 3.12
N ILE A 212 16.96 -20.66 2.91
CA ILE A 212 16.25 -21.53 1.98
C ILE A 212 15.61 -22.64 2.82
N PRO A 213 14.30 -22.62 3.07
CA PRO A 213 13.65 -23.65 3.86
C PRO A 213 13.86 -25.01 3.20
N THR A 214 14.72 -25.84 3.80
CA THR A 214 14.89 -27.22 3.35
C THR A 214 13.62 -28.00 3.72
N ALA A 215 12.79 -28.29 2.71
CA ALA A 215 11.75 -29.29 2.87
C ALA A 215 12.42 -30.64 3.22
N HIS A 216 12.13 -31.14 4.41
CA HIS A 216 12.50 -32.45 4.94
C HIS A 216 12.81 -33.53 3.89
N GLY A 217 14.09 -33.84 3.69
CA GLY A 217 14.52 -35.18 3.29
C GLY A 217 14.51 -35.56 1.82
N GLU A 218 14.19 -34.66 0.89
CA GLU A 218 14.41 -34.89 -0.55
C GLU A 218 15.69 -34.14 -0.99
N PRO A 219 16.59 -34.79 -1.77
CA PRO A 219 17.73 -34.08 -2.35
C PRO A 219 17.22 -32.92 -3.20
N LEU A 220 17.91 -31.78 -3.13
CA LEU A 220 17.65 -30.62 -3.99
C LEU A 220 17.51 -31.11 -5.43
N SER A 221 16.31 -31.00 -6.01
CA SER A 221 16.14 -31.26 -7.44
C SER A 221 16.70 -30.06 -8.20
N GLU A 222 17.13 -30.27 -9.44
CA GLU A 222 17.80 -29.24 -10.25
C GLU A 222 16.98 -27.94 -10.43
N ASP A 223 15.69 -27.92 -10.07
CA ASP A 223 14.80 -26.76 -10.13
C ASP A 223 14.61 -26.02 -8.78
N ASP A 224 15.23 -26.46 -7.67
CA ASP A 224 14.98 -25.89 -6.33
C ASP A 224 15.97 -24.81 -5.88
N PHE A 225 17.03 -24.59 -6.67
CA PHE A 225 17.97 -23.47 -6.69
C PHE A 225 19.00 -23.83 -7.77
N ASP A 226 18.69 -23.62 -9.05
CA ASP A 226 19.65 -23.93 -10.11
C ASP A 226 20.71 -22.81 -10.11
N PRO A 227 21.97 -23.06 -9.72
CA PRO A 227 23.02 -22.04 -9.85
C PRO A 227 23.27 -21.60 -11.31
N ASN A 228 22.65 -22.27 -12.30
CA ASN A 228 22.65 -21.83 -13.69
C ASN A 228 21.53 -20.82 -14.04
N ASP A 229 20.53 -20.62 -13.17
CA ASP A 229 19.38 -19.73 -13.43
C ASP A 229 19.13 -18.68 -12.31
N ASP A 230 19.34 -19.06 -11.04
CA ASP A 230 19.26 -18.13 -9.91
C ASP A 230 20.57 -17.34 -9.71
N PHE A 231 20.47 -16.03 -9.51
CA PHE A 231 21.64 -15.18 -9.29
C PHE A 231 21.58 -14.45 -7.95
N VAL A 232 22.46 -14.86 -7.03
CA VAL A 232 22.63 -14.24 -5.71
C VAL A 232 24.00 -13.58 -5.62
N ASP A 233 24.00 -12.25 -5.45
CA ASP A 233 25.19 -11.41 -5.29
C ASP A 233 25.22 -10.80 -3.89
N CYS A 234 25.96 -11.46 -2.99
CA CYS A 234 26.08 -11.08 -1.59
C CYS A 234 27.56 -11.14 -1.18
N GLU A 235 28.17 -9.99 -0.94
CA GLU A 235 29.61 -9.87 -0.69
C GLU A 235 30.07 -10.56 0.62
N ASN A 236 29.15 -10.86 1.56
CA ASN A 236 29.42 -11.56 2.83
C ASN A 236 28.26 -12.50 3.24
N PHE A 237 27.95 -13.48 2.40
CA PHE A 237 26.86 -14.44 2.62
C PHE A 237 27.13 -15.41 3.78
N VAL A 238 26.16 -15.57 4.69
CA VAL A 238 26.06 -16.71 5.60
C VAL A 238 24.87 -17.56 5.18
N ALA A 239 25.13 -18.77 4.68
CA ALA A 239 24.09 -19.78 4.48
C ALA A 239 23.60 -20.26 5.84
N ALA A 240 22.31 -20.05 6.14
CA ALA A 240 21.65 -20.71 7.25
C ALA A 240 20.92 -21.95 6.72
N GLU A 241 21.27 -23.12 7.26
CA GLU A 241 20.61 -24.41 6.99
C GLU A 241 19.31 -24.57 7.76
#